data_AF-A0A817KXN6-F1
#
_entry.id   AF-A0A817KXN6-F1
#
_cell.length_a   1.000
_cell.length_b   1.000
_cell.length_c   1.000
_cell.angle_alpha   90.00
_cell.angle_beta   90.00
_cell.angle_gamma   90.00
#
_symmetry.space_group_name_H-M   'P 1'
#
loop_
_entity.id
_entity.type
_entity.pdbx_description
1 polymer ?
#
loop_
_entity_poly.entity_id
_entity_poly.type
_entity_poly.pdbx_seq_one_letter_code
_entity_poly.pdbx_strand_id
1 'polypeptide(L)'
;MSKFPNEKTLLLISGALCQTVVPRIHNMTQPYSIYVFCRKKEKYEEWAKNWSKVKGIFTEITPICDSIRQSARQCDEDSVMISAVSSLNQIELSFMYAQLFKETIIVIDFDQKKEINGLADYS
;
A
#
# COMPACT_ATOMS: atom_id res chain seq x y z
N MET A 1 11.95 16.88 -13.91
CA MET A 1 10.60 16.30 -14.02
C MET A 1 10.73 14.80 -13.77
N SER A 2 10.10 14.29 -12.71
CA SER A 2 10.19 12.87 -12.35
C SER A 2 9.35 12.02 -13.32
N LYS A 3 9.82 10.79 -13.55
CA LYS A 3 9.43 9.90 -14.66
C LYS A 3 8.11 9.15 -14.47
N PHE A 4 7.37 9.41 -13.38
CA PHE A 4 6.14 8.69 -13.03
C PHE A 4 5.10 9.66 -12.44
N PRO A 5 4.12 10.14 -13.24
CA PRO A 5 3.19 11.19 -12.81
C PRO A 5 2.17 10.78 -11.75
N ASN A 6 2.13 9.49 -11.36
CA ASN A 6 1.11 8.95 -10.44
C ASN A 6 1.70 8.15 -9.27
N GLU A 7 3.01 8.26 -9.02
CA GLU A 7 3.68 7.52 -7.95
C GLU A 7 3.44 8.22 -6.60
N LYS A 8 2.66 7.58 -5.71
CA LYS A 8 2.43 8.03 -4.34
C LYS A 8 3.61 7.61 -3.47
N THR A 9 4.43 8.57 -3.03
CA THR A 9 5.60 8.28 -2.19
C THR A 9 5.27 8.40 -0.71
N LEU A 10 5.66 7.39 0.09
CA LEU A 10 5.67 7.43 1.55
C LEU A 10 7.07 7.85 2.02
N LEU A 11 7.18 8.95 2.77
CA LEU A 11 8.46 9.48 3.19
C LEU A 11 8.72 9.27 4.69
N LEU A 12 9.84 8.62 5.01
CA LEU A 12 10.35 8.51 6.37
C LEU A 12 11.47 9.55 6.59
N ILE A 13 11.33 10.41 7.59
CA ILE A 13 12.31 11.46 7.89
C ILE A 13 12.69 11.51 9.38
N SER A 14 13.95 11.86 9.65
CA SER A 14 14.40 12.16 11.01
C SER A 14 13.73 13.45 11.53
N GLY A 15 13.36 13.46 12.81
CA GLY A 15 12.83 14.66 13.49
C GLY A 15 13.79 15.85 13.46
N ALA A 16 15.11 15.63 13.36
CA ALA A 16 16.06 16.73 13.22
C ALA A 16 15.92 17.49 11.89
N LEU A 17 15.43 16.82 10.84
CA LEU A 17 15.31 17.37 9.50
C LEU A 17 13.87 17.73 9.13
N CYS A 18 12.88 17.26 9.90
CA CYS A 18 11.47 17.43 9.55
C CYS A 18 11.07 18.91 9.43
N GLN A 19 11.55 19.76 10.34
CA GLN A 19 11.22 21.20 10.34
C GLN A 19 11.81 21.95 9.14
N THR A 20 12.89 21.45 8.55
CA THR A 20 13.53 22.06 7.37
C THR A 20 12.97 21.50 6.06
N VAL A 21 12.74 20.19 6.03
CA VAL A 21 12.38 19.48 4.79
C VAL A 21 10.88 19.53 4.53
N VAL A 22 10.02 19.31 5.54
CA VAL A 22 8.56 19.25 5.36
C VAL A 22 7.99 20.53 4.74
N PRO A 23 8.38 21.76 5.15
CA PRO A 23 7.87 22.97 4.52
C PRO A 23 8.17 23.07 3.02
N ARG A 24 9.28 22.46 2.57
CA ARG A 24 9.71 22.51 1.16
C ARG A 24 8.96 21.51 0.28
N ILE A 25 8.59 20.36 0.86
CA ILE A 25 7.99 19.25 0.12
C ILE A 25 6.47 19.15 0.33
N HIS A 26 5.90 19.85 1.31
CA HIS A 26 4.48 19.76 1.62
C HIS A 26 3.59 20.14 0.43
N ASN A 27 3.99 21.15 -0.35
CA ASN A 27 3.25 21.60 -1.53
C ASN A 27 3.47 20.71 -2.77
N MET A 28 4.38 19.74 -2.73
CA MET A 28 4.62 18.82 -3.84
C MET A 28 3.54 17.74 -3.88
N THR A 29 3.10 17.34 -5.06
CA THR A 29 2.06 16.32 -5.24
C THR A 29 2.53 14.90 -4.88
N GLN A 30 3.84 14.63 -4.96
CA GLN A 30 4.43 13.30 -4.79
C GLN A 30 4.39 12.72 -3.35
N PRO A 31 4.76 13.45 -2.28
CA PRO A 31 4.65 12.90 -0.93
C PRO A 31 3.17 12.76 -0.57
N TYR A 32 2.73 11.50 -0.51
CA TYR A 32 1.38 11.13 -0.09
C TYR A 32 1.27 11.19 1.44
N SER A 33 2.25 10.63 2.13
CA SER A 33 2.33 10.63 3.60
C SER A 33 3.77 10.80 4.07
N ILE A 34 3.95 11.54 5.16
CA ILE A 34 5.24 11.80 5.81
C ILE A 34 5.19 11.25 7.24
N TYR A 35 6.22 10.47 7.60
CA TYR A 35 6.40 9.87 8.92
C TYR A 35 7.69 10.42 9.51
N VAL A 36 7.61 10.89 10.75
CA VAL A 36 8.77 11.48 11.44
C VAL A 36 9.26 10.52 12.52
N PHE A 37 10.54 10.14 12.47
CA PHE A 37 11.17 9.33 13.51
C PHE A 37 12.05 10.20 14.41
N CYS A 38 11.78 10.22 15.71
CA CYS A 38 12.55 11.00 16.67
C CYS A 38 12.46 10.44 18.09
N ARG A 39 13.54 10.54 18.87
CA ARG A 39 13.54 10.18 20.30
C ARG A 39 12.72 11.13 21.18
N LYS A 40 12.50 12.39 20.76
CA LYS A 40 11.78 13.41 21.55
C LYS A 40 10.56 13.89 20.78
N LYS A 41 9.44 13.15 20.86
CA LYS A 41 8.23 13.45 20.08
C LYS A 41 7.59 14.78 20.45
N GLU A 42 7.58 15.13 21.74
CA GLU A 42 6.88 16.29 22.30
C GLU A 42 7.27 17.60 21.61
N LYS A 43 8.55 17.72 21.26
CA LYS A 43 9.09 18.89 20.55
C LYS A 43 8.45 19.12 19.19
N TYR A 44 7.98 18.06 18.53
CA TYR A 44 7.50 18.11 17.15
C TYR A 44 5.98 17.89 17.04
N GLU A 45 5.29 17.43 18.08
CA GLU A 45 3.86 17.13 18.03
C GLU A 45 3.00 18.34 17.69
N GLU A 46 3.22 19.48 18.33
CA GLU A 46 2.48 20.70 18.02
C GLU A 46 2.80 21.23 16.62
N TRP A 47 4.07 21.16 16.23
CA TRP A 47 4.50 21.56 14.89
C TRP A 47 3.86 20.68 13.82
N ALA A 48 3.79 19.36 14.02
CA ALA A 48 3.24 18.41 13.08
C ALA A 48 1.75 18.60 12.81
N LYS A 49 0.98 19.09 13.79
CA LYS A 49 -0.45 19.40 13.63
C LYS A 49 -0.72 20.43 12.52
N ASN A 50 0.26 21.28 12.22
CA ASN A 50 0.14 22.28 11.15
C ASN A 50 0.37 21.68 9.75
N TRP A 51 0.74 20.41 9.63
CA TRP A 51 1.10 19.76 8.37
C TRP A 51 0.21 18.55 8.09
N SER A 52 -0.79 18.71 7.23
CA SER A 52 -1.78 17.66 6.92
C SER A 52 -1.19 16.36 6.33
N LYS A 53 0.00 16.44 5.72
CA LYS A 53 0.71 15.28 5.16
C LYS A 53 1.54 14.52 6.18
N VAL A 54 1.76 15.07 7.37
CA VAL A 54 2.46 14.38 8.45
C VAL A 54 1.47 13.46 9.16
N LYS A 55 1.65 12.15 8.98
CA LYS A 55 0.75 11.13 9.55
C LYS A 55 1.07 10.79 11.00
N GLY A 56 2.29 11.07 11.44
CA GLY A 56 2.67 10.88 12.84
C GLY A 56 4.15 11.11 13.12
N ILE A 57 4.43 11.23 14.41
CA ILE A 57 5.79 11.25 14.96
C ILE A 57 5.94 10.01 15.84
N PHE A 58 7.00 9.27 15.60
CA PHE A 58 7.24 7.96 16.20
C PHE A 58 8.60 7.95 16.91
N THR A 59 8.64 7.34 18.08
CA THR A 59 9.87 7.08 18.84
C THR A 59 10.37 5.66 18.64
N GLU A 60 9.46 4.74 18.29
CA GLU A 60 9.71 3.31 18.13
C GLU A 60 9.52 2.87 16.67
N ILE A 61 10.27 1.84 16.26
CA ILE A 61 10.28 1.33 14.87
C ILE A 61 9.01 0.49 14.57
N THR A 62 8.50 -0.27 15.54
CA THR A 62 7.31 -1.11 15.34
C THR A 62 6.07 -0.29 14.93
N PRO A 63 5.63 0.75 15.69
CA PRO A 63 4.43 1.50 15.35
C PRO A 63 4.57 2.30 14.04
N ILE A 64 5.77 2.73 13.67
CA ILE A 64 5.99 3.40 12.39
C ILE A 64 5.87 2.42 11.21
N CYS A 65 6.40 1.21 11.36
CA CYS A 65 6.24 0.16 10.36
C CYS A 65 4.76 -0.21 10.16
N ASP A 66 3.99 -0.32 11.24
CA ASP A 66 2.55 -0.61 11.15
C ASP A 66 1.79 0.52 10.45
N SER A 67 2.11 1.77 10.77
CA SER A 67 1.50 2.95 10.14
C SER A 67 1.84 3.07 8.66
N ILE A 68 3.09 2.79 8.28
CA ILE A 68 3.54 2.74 6.88
C ILE A 68 2.80 1.62 6.14
N ARG A 69 2.72 0.41 6.71
CA ARG A 69 2.00 -0.73 6.11
C ARG A 69 0.53 -0.42 5.87
N GLN A 70 -0.13 0.20 6.85
CA GLN A 70 -1.54 0.60 6.71
C GLN A 70 -1.72 1.62 5.58
N SER A 71 -0.81 2.58 5.47
CA SER A 71 -0.90 3.63 4.44
C SER A 71 -0.53 3.11 3.05
N ALA A 72 0.39 2.14 2.97
CA ALA A 72 0.69 1.43 1.74
C ALA A 72 -0.55 0.65 1.24
N ARG A 73 -1.25 -0.05 2.13
CA ARG A 73 -2.52 -0.74 1.80
C ARG A 73 -3.60 0.21 1.28
N GLN A 74 -3.70 1.42 1.84
CA GLN A 74 -4.65 2.44 1.35
C GLN A 74 -4.24 3.06 0.01
N CYS A 75 -2.96 3.03 -0.36
CA CYS A 75 -2.52 3.49 -1.67
C CYS A 75 -2.73 2.45 -2.77
N ASP A 76 -2.82 1.18 -2.36
CA ASP A 76 -2.86 0.00 -3.22
C ASP A 76 -4.28 -0.57 -3.27
N GLU A 77 -5.29 0.31 -3.36
CA GLU A 77 -6.73 -0.04 -3.37
C GLU A 77 -7.17 -0.87 -4.61
N ASP A 78 -6.23 -1.23 -5.49
CA ASP A 78 -6.39 -2.21 -6.58
C ASP A 78 -5.70 -3.56 -6.30
N SER A 79 -5.02 -3.74 -5.16
CA SER A 79 -4.41 -5.03 -4.78
C SER A 79 -5.18 -5.66 -3.61
N VAL A 80 -5.90 -6.75 -3.92
CA VAL A 80 -6.43 -7.64 -2.90
C VAL A 80 -5.24 -8.34 -2.24
N MET A 81 -4.76 -7.82 -1.12
CA MET A 81 -3.83 -8.55 -0.27
C MET A 81 -4.59 -9.71 0.41
N ILE A 82 -4.46 -10.92 -0.13
CA ILE A 82 -4.79 -12.14 0.63
C ILE A 82 -3.73 -12.26 1.71
N SER A 83 -4.00 -11.76 2.91
CA SER A 83 -3.17 -12.07 4.07
C SER A 83 -3.48 -13.49 4.51
N ALA A 84 -2.69 -14.46 4.03
CA ALA A 84 -2.62 -15.78 4.64
C ALA A 84 -2.09 -15.60 6.06
N VAL A 85 -3.03 -15.55 7.01
CA VAL A 85 -2.74 -15.48 8.43
C VAL A 85 -1.85 -16.65 8.83
N SER A 86 -0.90 -16.33 9.68
CA SER A 86 0.12 -17.21 10.24
C SER A 86 -0.48 -18.42 10.96
N SER A 87 -0.69 -19.51 10.22
CA SER A 87 -0.62 -20.91 10.68
C SER A 87 -1.10 -21.86 9.57
N LEU A 88 -0.23 -22.16 8.60
CA LEU A 88 -0.47 -23.15 7.54
C LEU A 88 -0.76 -24.59 8.05
N ASN A 89 -0.72 -24.83 9.36
CA ASN A 89 -0.96 -26.15 9.96
C ASN A 89 -2.45 -26.52 10.12
N GLN A 90 -3.39 -25.63 9.77
CA GLN A 90 -4.84 -25.89 9.92
C GLN A 90 -5.68 -25.41 8.73
N ILE A 91 -5.10 -25.36 7.54
CA ILE A 91 -5.90 -25.00 6.36
C ILE A 91 -6.75 -26.22 5.95
N GLU A 92 -8.06 -26.05 6.04
CA GLU A 92 -9.05 -27.02 5.58
C GLU A 92 -8.82 -27.35 4.09
N LEU A 93 -8.90 -28.63 3.71
CA LEU A 93 -8.59 -29.10 2.35
C LEU A 93 -9.38 -28.32 1.28
N SER A 94 -10.60 -27.91 1.59
CA SER A 94 -11.48 -27.07 0.78
C SER A 94 -10.86 -25.71 0.40
N PHE A 95 -10.10 -25.09 1.30
CA PHE A 95 -9.43 -23.81 1.04
C PHE A 95 -8.23 -23.98 0.10
N MET A 96 -7.47 -25.07 0.23
CA MET A 96 -6.39 -25.40 -0.70
C MET A 96 -6.92 -25.60 -2.12
N TYR A 97 -8.05 -26.31 -2.28
CA TYR A 97 -8.69 -26.47 -3.58
C TYR A 97 -9.24 -25.15 -4.13
N ALA A 98 -9.86 -24.31 -3.30
CA ALA A 98 -10.35 -23.00 -3.73
C ALA A 98 -9.20 -22.10 -4.24
N GLN A 99 -8.04 -22.16 -3.59
CA GLN A 99 -6.85 -21.40 -4.01
C GLN A 99 -6.29 -21.91 -5.34
N LEU A 100 -6.10 -23.22 -5.49
CA LEU A 100 -5.63 -23.83 -6.75
C LEU A 100 -6.61 -23.57 -7.90
N PHE A 101 -7.92 -23.68 -7.64
CA PHE A 101 -8.97 -23.40 -8.61
C PHE A 101 -8.96 -21.95 -9.06
N LYS A 102 -8.83 -21.01 -8.12
CA LYS A 102 -8.70 -19.57 -8.41
C LYS A 102 -7.48 -19.29 -9.29
N GLU A 103 -6.31 -19.83 -8.94
CA GLU A 103 -5.09 -19.63 -9.74
C GLU A 103 -5.24 -20.21 -11.14
N THR A 104 -5.87 -21.38 -11.26
CA THR A 104 -6.14 -22.01 -12.56
C THR A 104 -7.08 -21.15 -13.41
N ILE A 105 -8.19 -20.64 -12.86
CA ILE A 105 -9.11 -19.74 -13.57
C ILE A 105 -8.41 -18.45 -14.02
N ILE A 106 -7.54 -17.87 -13.19
CA ILE A 106 -6.84 -16.63 -13.53
C ILE A 106 -5.80 -16.87 -14.64
N VAL A 107 -5.16 -18.04 -14.66
CA VAL A 107 -4.19 -18.41 -15.70
C VAL A 107 -4.90 -18.78 -17.02
N ILE A 108 -6.11 -19.32 -16.94
CA ILE A 108 -6.98 -19.52 -18.09
C ILE A 108 -7.66 -18.17 -18.39
N ASP A 109 -6.95 -17.26 -19.04
CA ASP A 109 -7.54 -16.05 -19.61
C ASP A 109 -8.68 -16.45 -20.55
N PHE A 110 -9.91 -16.41 -20.03
CA PHE A 110 -11.10 -16.84 -20.75
C PHE A 110 -11.46 -15.72 -21.73
N ASP A 111 -10.83 -15.76 -22.90
CA ASP A 111 -11.14 -14.89 -24.02
C ASP A 111 -12.55 -15.25 -24.55
N GLN A 112 -13.59 -14.75 -23.86
CA GLN A 112 -15.00 -14.95 -24.20
C GLN A 112 -15.35 -14.53 -25.64
N LYS A 113 -14.45 -13.82 -26.33
CA LYS A 113 -14.64 -13.38 -27.71
C LYS A 113 -14.29 -14.44 -28.76
N LYS A 114 -13.59 -15.52 -28.38
CA LYS A 114 -13.20 -16.59 -29.31
C LYS A 114 -14.16 -17.79 -29.37
N GLU A 115 -14.93 -18.08 -28.33
CA GLU A 115 -15.79 -19.27 -28.33
C GLU A 115 -17.23 -19.04 -28.81
N ILE A 116 -17.75 -17.80 -28.79
CA ILE A 116 -19.10 -17.52 -29.32
C ILE A 116 -19.16 -17.48 -30.86
N ASN A 117 -18.05 -17.22 -31.54
CA ASN A 117 -18.01 -17.20 -33.01
C ASN A 117 -17.83 -18.62 -33.61
N GLY A 118 -17.28 -19.57 -32.85
CA GLY A 118 -17.15 -20.96 -33.29
C GLY A 118 -18.46 -21.76 -33.32
N LEU A 119 -19.51 -21.27 -32.65
CA LEU A 119 -20.85 -21.88 -32.64
C LEU A 119 -21.82 -21.23 -33.62
N ALA A 120 -21.46 -20.08 -34.22
CA ALA A 120 -22.27 -19.42 -35.24
C ALA A 120 -21.95 -19.90 -36.67
N ASP A 121 -20.78 -20.51 -36.90
CA ASP A 121 -20.36 -21.03 -38.22
C ASP A 121 -20.87 -22.47 -38.53
N TYR A 122 -21.72 -23.05 -37.66
CA TYR A 122 -22.34 -24.36 -37.86
C TYR A 122 -23.89 -24.32 -37.93
N SER A 123 -24.49 -23.15 -38.16
CA SER A 123 -25.93 -23.00 -38.46
C SER A 123 -26.18 -22.64 -39.91
#